data_AF-A0A2W6A1W2-F1
#
_entry.id   AF-A0A2W6A1W2-F1
#
_cell.length_a   1.000
_cell.length_b   1.000
_cell.length_c   1.000
_cell.angle_alpha   90.00
_cell.angle_beta   90.00
_cell.angle_gamma   90.00
#
_symmetry.space_group_name_H-M   'P 1'
#
loop_
_entity.id
_entity.type
_entity.pdbx_description
1 polymer ?
#
loop_
_entity_poly.entity_id
_entity_poly.type
_entity_poly.pdbx_seq_one_letter_code
_entity_poly.pdbx_strand_id
1 'polypeptide(L)'
;FFGEEQRVDHETQHMLRQFGEFVCAHWLEPDNGMWEYRDARRPYTHSRLLCWVALDRLLQMHARGQLDGVAAGKFEETRGQIRREIEEQAWNGNLNAYTEFLGGSTVDANLFIIALQGFEDAGSERMRQTYRRIREKLIPNAGLVFRNERSLASREGAFALCSFWEIDFLARGGGTLEAAHAAFNNAMAYANDVGLFAEEIDPENGDALGNFPQGFTHLGVINAAVSLHDREERERLLNREA
;
A
#
# COMPACT_ATOMS: atom_id res chain seq x y z
N PHE A 1 14.66 -6.38 12.99
CA PHE A 1 13.53 -7.32 12.81
C PHE A 1 13.81 -8.51 13.69
N PHE A 2 12.95 -8.78 14.67
CA PHE A 2 13.14 -9.87 15.63
C PHE A 2 13.33 -11.20 14.88
N GLY A 3 14.29 -12.01 15.29
CA GLY A 3 14.44 -13.36 14.75
C GLY A 3 13.15 -14.17 14.97
N GLU A 4 12.91 -15.20 14.17
CA GLU A 4 11.67 -16.00 14.21
C GLU A 4 11.33 -16.51 15.63
N GLU A 5 12.35 -16.72 16.47
CA GLU A 5 12.21 -17.23 17.85
C GLU A 5 12.32 -16.16 18.95
N GLN A 6 12.54 -14.89 18.60
CA GLN A 6 12.81 -13.85 19.61
C GLN A 6 11.50 -13.28 20.16
N ARG A 7 11.28 -13.47 21.47
CA ARG A 7 10.17 -12.85 22.20
C ARG A 7 10.36 -11.34 22.31
N VAL A 8 9.26 -10.62 22.14
CA VAL A 8 9.19 -9.17 22.35
C VAL A 8 9.29 -8.88 23.85
N ASP A 9 9.91 -7.77 24.25
CA ASP A 9 9.98 -7.39 25.66
C ASP A 9 8.60 -7.09 26.25
N HIS A 10 8.48 -7.16 27.58
CA HIS A 10 7.19 -7.06 28.25
C HIS A 10 6.46 -5.73 27.99
N GLU A 11 7.17 -4.61 27.91
CA GLU A 11 6.57 -3.28 27.70
C GLU A 11 6.00 -3.17 26.28
N THR A 12 6.78 -3.58 25.29
CA THR A 12 6.34 -3.60 23.89
C THR A 12 5.18 -4.58 23.70
N GLN A 13 5.20 -5.76 24.35
CA GLN A 13 4.05 -6.68 24.32
C GLN A 13 2.77 -6.07 24.91
N HIS A 14 2.88 -5.31 26.00
CA HIS A 14 1.73 -4.60 26.58
C HIS A 14 1.17 -3.56 25.60
N MET A 15 2.05 -2.73 25.02
CA MET A 15 1.68 -1.70 24.05
C MET A 15 0.99 -2.29 22.82
N LEU A 16 1.56 -3.35 22.23
CA LEU A 16 0.99 -4.02 21.05
C LEU A 16 -0.41 -4.58 21.29
N ARG A 17 -0.66 -5.13 22.48
CA ARG A 17 -2.00 -5.58 22.89
C ARG A 17 -2.98 -4.41 23.01
N GLN A 18 -2.53 -3.29 23.59
CA GLN A 18 -3.36 -2.09 23.68
C GLN A 18 -3.74 -1.54 22.30
N PHE A 19 -2.85 -1.61 21.31
CA PHE A 19 -3.20 -1.25 19.92
C PHE A 19 -4.26 -2.18 19.34
N GLY A 20 -4.16 -3.50 19.54
CA GLY A 20 -5.20 -4.43 19.10
C GLY A 20 -6.55 -4.16 19.75
N GLU A 21 -6.58 -3.90 21.06
CA GLU A 21 -7.80 -3.54 21.79
C GLU A 21 -8.40 -2.22 21.28
N PHE A 22 -7.56 -1.22 21.03
CA PHE A 22 -7.98 0.06 20.45
C PHE A 22 -8.60 -0.13 19.07
N VAL A 23 -7.95 -0.90 18.18
CA VAL A 23 -8.49 -1.21 16.86
C VAL A 23 -9.86 -1.89 16.99
N CYS A 24 -9.99 -2.91 17.85
CA CYS A 24 -11.27 -3.58 18.04
C CYS A 24 -12.40 -2.62 18.49
N ALA A 25 -12.07 -1.58 19.27
CA ALA A 25 -13.05 -0.61 19.76
C ALA A 25 -13.38 0.49 18.74
N HIS A 26 -12.45 0.87 17.88
CA HIS A 26 -12.53 2.11 17.09
C HIS A 26 -12.50 1.93 15.57
N TRP A 27 -12.29 0.71 15.05
CA TRP A 27 -12.09 0.50 13.60
C TRP A 27 -13.24 0.97 12.71
N LEU A 28 -14.46 1.13 13.24
CA LEU A 28 -15.63 1.64 12.51
C LEU A 28 -15.67 3.17 12.40
N GLU A 29 -14.85 3.88 13.15
CA GLU A 29 -14.86 5.35 13.14
C GLU A 29 -14.35 5.88 11.78
N PRO A 30 -14.98 6.93 11.22
CA PRO A 30 -14.46 7.60 10.04
C PRO A 30 -13.29 8.52 10.42
N ASP A 31 -12.37 8.74 9.48
CA ASP A 31 -11.18 9.59 9.66
C ASP A 31 -10.93 10.49 8.45
N ASN A 32 -9.75 11.11 8.38
CA ASN A 32 -9.34 12.04 7.32
C ASN A 32 -8.48 11.37 6.23
N GLY A 33 -8.36 10.04 6.24
CA GLY A 33 -7.51 9.28 5.34
C GLY A 33 -6.02 9.55 5.57
N MET A 34 -5.17 8.85 4.81
CA MET A 34 -3.71 9.01 4.92
C MET A 34 -3.18 10.33 4.36
N TRP A 35 -3.98 10.99 3.52
CA TRP A 35 -3.64 12.28 2.92
C TRP A 35 -4.10 13.48 3.76
N GLU A 36 -4.63 13.21 4.98
CA GLU A 36 -5.06 14.21 5.95
C GLU A 36 -6.03 15.26 5.37
N TYR A 37 -7.05 14.78 4.68
CA TYR A 37 -8.05 15.67 4.09
C TYR A 37 -8.73 16.53 5.16
N ARG A 38 -8.99 17.78 4.81
CA ARG A 38 -9.64 18.77 5.69
C ARG A 38 -11.14 18.89 5.44
N ASP A 39 -11.73 17.91 4.77
CA ASP A 39 -13.17 17.83 4.51
C ASP A 39 -13.88 16.87 5.48
N ALA A 40 -15.09 16.44 5.16
CA ALA A 40 -15.86 15.56 6.04
C ALA A 40 -15.18 14.20 6.18
N ARG A 41 -15.05 13.72 7.43
CA ARG A 41 -14.48 12.40 7.74
C ARG A 41 -15.23 11.28 7.02
N ARG A 42 -14.50 10.30 6.50
CA ARG A 42 -15.04 9.17 5.72
C ARG A 42 -14.46 7.83 6.19
N PRO A 43 -15.14 6.70 5.90
CA PRO A 43 -14.57 5.38 6.09
C PRO A 43 -13.57 5.06 4.97
N TYR A 44 -12.35 5.59 5.06
CA TYR A 44 -11.32 5.37 4.04
C TYR A 44 -10.89 3.89 3.98
N THR A 45 -10.74 3.37 2.76
CA THR A 45 -10.36 1.98 2.51
C THR A 45 -8.99 1.67 3.10
N HIS A 46 -8.03 2.58 2.92
CA HIS A 46 -6.70 2.47 3.52
C HIS A 46 -6.75 2.39 5.06
N SER A 47 -7.60 3.19 5.70
CA SER A 47 -7.71 3.18 7.16
C SER A 47 -8.28 1.86 7.69
N ARG A 48 -9.32 1.32 7.03
CA ARG A 48 -9.84 -0.02 7.33
C ARG A 48 -8.78 -1.09 7.10
N LEU A 49 -8.04 -0.99 5.99
CA LEU A 49 -6.94 -1.90 5.68
C LEU A 49 -5.88 -1.90 6.79
N LEU A 50 -5.44 -0.75 7.28
CA LEU A 50 -4.42 -0.71 8.35
C LEU A 50 -4.95 -1.22 9.70
N CYS A 51 -6.23 -1.04 9.99
CA CYS A 51 -6.88 -1.71 11.13
C CYS A 51 -6.83 -3.24 10.97
N TRP A 52 -7.12 -3.75 9.78
CA TRP A 52 -7.01 -5.18 9.46
C TRP A 52 -5.56 -5.67 9.62
N VAL A 53 -4.58 -4.94 9.07
CA VAL A 53 -3.15 -5.28 9.14
C VAL A 53 -2.68 -5.35 10.59
N ALA A 54 -3.08 -4.38 11.42
CA ALA A 54 -2.70 -4.37 12.84
C ALA A 54 -3.12 -5.68 13.53
N LEU A 55 -4.39 -6.08 13.39
CA LEU A 55 -4.87 -7.33 13.99
C LEU A 55 -4.21 -8.56 13.35
N ASP A 56 -4.02 -8.56 12.03
CA ASP A 56 -3.39 -9.68 11.32
C ASP A 56 -1.95 -9.92 11.79
N ARG A 57 -1.15 -8.85 11.92
CA ARG A 57 0.24 -8.94 12.40
C ARG A 57 0.30 -9.36 13.87
N LEU A 58 -0.59 -8.85 14.73
CA LEU A 58 -0.66 -9.27 16.13
C LEU A 58 -1.00 -10.76 16.27
N LEU A 59 -1.94 -11.27 15.47
CA LEU A 59 -2.30 -12.69 15.45
C LEU A 59 -1.16 -13.56 14.93
N GLN A 60 -0.42 -13.12 13.90
CA GLN A 60 0.75 -13.84 13.40
C GLN A 60 1.89 -13.88 14.43
N MET A 61 2.17 -12.76 15.11
CA MET A 61 3.15 -12.71 16.19
C MET A 61 2.75 -13.63 17.36
N HIS A 62 1.46 -13.65 17.70
CA HIS A 62 0.94 -14.57 18.72
C HIS A 62 1.11 -16.04 18.32
N ALA A 63 0.76 -16.40 17.09
CA ALA A 63 0.90 -17.76 16.56
C ALA A 63 2.36 -18.24 16.53
N ARG A 64 3.32 -17.31 16.35
CA ARG A 64 4.77 -17.58 16.41
C ARG A 64 5.33 -17.60 17.84
N GLY A 65 4.52 -17.40 18.87
CA GLY A 65 4.97 -17.36 20.27
C GLY A 65 5.78 -16.12 20.64
N GLN A 66 5.74 -15.08 19.81
CA GLN A 66 6.47 -13.82 20.00
C GLN A 66 5.73 -12.82 20.89
N LEU A 67 4.41 -13.01 21.03
CA LEU A 67 3.50 -12.14 21.78
C LEU A 67 2.51 -12.99 22.62
N ASP A 68 2.54 -12.79 23.94
CA ASP A 68 1.66 -13.47 24.89
C ASP A 68 0.44 -12.61 25.28
N GLY A 69 -0.62 -13.26 25.78
CA GLY A 69 -1.77 -12.58 26.37
C GLY A 69 -2.63 -11.78 25.38
N VAL A 70 -2.60 -12.16 24.11
CA VAL A 70 -3.47 -11.62 23.04
C VAL A 70 -4.88 -12.18 23.19
N ALA A 71 -5.89 -11.33 23.04
CA ALA A 71 -7.29 -11.75 22.96
C ALA A 71 -7.61 -12.34 21.56
N ALA A 72 -6.95 -13.46 21.21
CA ALA A 72 -6.90 -13.98 19.84
C ALA A 72 -8.28 -14.14 19.20
N GLY A 73 -9.25 -14.75 19.91
CA GLY A 73 -10.61 -14.93 19.38
C GLY A 73 -11.32 -13.61 19.04
N LYS A 74 -11.17 -12.58 19.89
CA LYS A 74 -11.72 -11.24 19.63
C LYS A 74 -11.05 -10.61 18.41
N PHE A 75 -9.72 -10.69 18.32
CA PHE A 75 -8.95 -10.09 17.23
C PHE A 75 -9.25 -10.79 15.89
N GLU A 76 -9.40 -12.12 15.89
CA GLU A 76 -9.78 -12.90 14.71
C GLU A 76 -11.18 -12.50 14.21
N GLU A 77 -12.14 -12.39 15.13
CA GLU A 77 -13.50 -11.96 14.80
C GLU A 77 -13.51 -10.56 14.20
N THR A 78 -12.88 -9.58 14.86
CA THR A 78 -12.83 -8.20 14.36
C THR A 78 -12.06 -8.10 13.04
N ARG A 79 -10.91 -8.78 12.89
CA ARG A 79 -10.18 -8.85 11.62
C ARG A 79 -11.06 -9.41 10.51
N GLY A 80 -11.85 -10.44 10.79
CA GLY A 80 -12.80 -11.01 9.84
C GLY A 80 -13.94 -10.05 9.46
N GLN A 81 -14.44 -9.26 10.41
CA GLN A 81 -15.43 -8.21 10.16
C GLN A 81 -14.86 -7.11 9.26
N ILE A 82 -13.66 -6.61 9.55
CA ILE A 82 -12.99 -5.59 8.73
C ILE A 82 -12.76 -6.11 7.31
N ARG A 83 -12.30 -7.36 7.15
CA ARG A 83 -12.09 -7.98 5.84
C ARG A 83 -13.36 -7.98 5.00
N ARG A 84 -14.48 -8.43 5.57
CA ARG A 84 -15.79 -8.41 4.89
C ARG A 84 -16.20 -6.99 4.51
N GLU A 85 -16.02 -6.02 5.42
CA GLU A 85 -16.38 -4.63 5.14
C GLU A 85 -15.61 -4.07 3.93
N ILE A 86 -14.30 -4.32 3.84
CA ILE A 86 -13.49 -3.91 2.68
C ILE A 86 -13.94 -4.65 1.42
N GLU A 87 -14.08 -5.97 1.48
CA GLU A 87 -14.44 -6.80 0.31
C GLU A 87 -15.83 -6.49 -0.27
N GLU A 88 -16.77 -6.06 0.57
CA GLU A 88 -18.15 -5.76 0.19
C GLU A 88 -18.38 -4.29 -0.11
N GLN A 89 -17.80 -3.37 0.68
CA GLN A 89 -18.13 -1.94 0.62
C GLN A 89 -17.04 -1.10 -0.07
N ALA A 90 -15.78 -1.51 -0.06
CA ALA A 90 -14.74 -0.79 -0.80
C ALA A 90 -14.69 -1.19 -2.27
N TRP A 91 -15.21 -2.37 -2.63
CA TRP A 91 -15.31 -2.83 -4.02
C TRP A 91 -16.51 -2.20 -4.72
N ASN A 92 -16.25 -1.50 -5.83
CA ASN A 92 -17.29 -0.92 -6.67
C ASN A 92 -17.42 -1.71 -7.99
N GLY A 93 -18.50 -2.47 -8.14
CA GLY A 93 -18.74 -3.31 -9.32
C GLY A 93 -19.01 -2.54 -10.62
N ASN A 94 -19.46 -1.29 -10.55
CA ASN A 94 -19.62 -0.46 -11.75
C ASN A 94 -18.27 0.05 -12.24
N LEU A 95 -17.39 0.40 -11.31
CA LEU A 95 -16.02 0.83 -11.61
C LEU A 95 -15.11 -0.35 -11.97
N ASN A 96 -15.42 -1.55 -11.45
CA ASN A 96 -14.53 -2.70 -11.37
C ASN A 96 -13.21 -2.33 -10.70
N ALA A 97 -13.28 -1.80 -9.48
CA ALA A 97 -12.10 -1.50 -8.68
C ALA A 97 -12.46 -1.37 -7.20
N TYR A 98 -11.46 -1.55 -6.34
CA TYR A 98 -11.50 -0.94 -5.02
C TYR A 98 -11.53 0.59 -5.15
N THR A 99 -12.12 1.24 -4.15
CA THR A 99 -12.33 2.70 -4.14
C THR A 99 -11.67 3.33 -2.92
N GLU A 100 -11.37 4.62 -3.01
CA GLU A 100 -10.66 5.40 -1.97
C GLU A 100 -11.27 5.28 -0.57
N PHE A 101 -12.60 5.25 -0.51
CA PHE A 101 -13.38 5.08 0.72
C PHE A 101 -14.58 4.17 0.44
N LEU A 102 -15.09 3.52 1.49
CA LEU A 102 -16.20 2.58 1.40
C LEU A 102 -17.46 3.25 0.83
N GLY A 103 -18.10 2.60 -0.13
CA GLY A 103 -19.24 3.12 -0.89
C GLY A 103 -18.88 4.22 -1.90
N GLY A 104 -17.59 4.46 -2.12
CA GLY A 104 -17.09 5.49 -3.04
C GLY A 104 -17.16 5.10 -4.52
N SER A 105 -16.72 6.03 -5.37
CA SER A 105 -16.65 5.86 -6.83
C SER A 105 -15.35 6.40 -7.44
N THR A 106 -14.41 6.82 -6.60
CA THR A 106 -13.09 7.34 -6.99
C THR A 106 -12.00 6.36 -6.59
N VAL A 107 -10.89 6.37 -7.34
CA VAL A 107 -9.69 5.61 -7.03
C VAL A 107 -8.65 6.49 -6.35
N ASP A 108 -7.77 5.83 -5.59
CA ASP A 108 -6.58 6.42 -4.97
C ASP A 108 -5.39 5.47 -5.20
N ALA A 109 -4.18 6.00 -5.33
CA ALA A 109 -2.97 5.20 -5.49
C ALA A 109 -2.66 4.36 -4.24
N ASN A 110 -3.14 4.76 -3.05
CA ASN A 110 -3.00 3.98 -1.83
C ASN A 110 -3.68 2.60 -1.90
N LEU A 111 -4.54 2.36 -2.90
CA LEU A 111 -5.16 1.04 -3.10
C LEU A 111 -4.15 -0.03 -3.49
N PHE A 112 -2.96 0.33 -3.99
CA PHE A 112 -1.86 -0.63 -4.15
C PHE A 112 -1.48 -1.29 -2.82
N ILE A 113 -1.59 -0.55 -1.70
CA ILE A 113 -1.23 -1.02 -0.35
C ILE A 113 -2.05 -2.25 0.05
N ILE A 114 -3.24 -2.46 -0.51
CA ILE A 114 -4.04 -3.70 -0.33
C ILE A 114 -3.18 -4.92 -0.65
N ALA A 115 -2.50 -4.90 -1.81
CA ALA A 115 -1.61 -5.98 -2.20
C ALA A 115 -0.28 -5.96 -1.44
N LEU A 116 0.30 -4.78 -1.22
CA LEU A 116 1.61 -4.66 -0.56
C LEU A 116 1.58 -5.16 0.89
N GLN A 117 0.43 -5.04 1.57
CA GLN A 117 0.22 -5.53 2.93
C GLN A 117 -0.31 -6.98 2.98
N GLY A 118 -0.46 -7.65 1.84
CA GLY A 118 -0.89 -9.05 1.77
C GLY A 118 -2.36 -9.28 2.14
N PHE A 119 -3.22 -8.27 1.97
CA PHE A 119 -4.67 -8.44 2.15
C PHE A 119 -5.29 -9.24 1.00
N GLU A 120 -4.85 -8.94 -0.22
CA GLU A 120 -5.24 -9.58 -1.47
C GLU A 120 -4.00 -9.81 -2.34
N ASP A 121 -3.99 -10.85 -3.17
CA ASP A 121 -2.87 -11.10 -4.07
C ASP A 121 -2.76 -10.02 -5.14
N ALA A 122 -1.54 -9.57 -5.45
CA ALA A 122 -1.30 -8.54 -6.46
C ALA A 122 -1.79 -8.98 -7.85
N GLY A 123 -1.65 -10.28 -8.15
CA GLY A 123 -2.13 -10.93 -9.36
C GLY A 123 -3.60 -11.35 -9.30
N SER A 124 -4.36 -11.05 -8.25
CA SER A 124 -5.80 -11.33 -8.22
C SER A 124 -6.56 -10.54 -9.30
N GLU A 125 -7.72 -11.05 -9.74
CA GLU A 125 -8.53 -10.33 -10.74
C GLU A 125 -8.98 -8.96 -10.21
N ARG A 126 -9.39 -8.86 -8.94
CA ARG A 126 -9.79 -7.59 -8.32
C ARG A 126 -8.67 -6.57 -8.30
N MET A 127 -7.44 -6.98 -7.95
CA MET A 127 -6.30 -6.07 -7.95
C MET A 127 -5.87 -5.68 -9.36
N ARG A 128 -5.89 -6.60 -10.33
CA ARG A 128 -5.64 -6.26 -11.74
C ARG A 128 -6.69 -5.29 -12.31
N GLN A 129 -7.95 -5.43 -11.92
CA GLN A 129 -9.02 -4.50 -12.30
C GLN A 129 -8.84 -3.13 -11.64
N THR A 130 -8.49 -3.11 -10.36
CA THR A 130 -8.16 -1.88 -9.62
C THR A 130 -6.97 -1.15 -10.24
N TYR A 131 -5.90 -1.87 -10.57
CA TYR A 131 -4.73 -1.30 -11.26
C TYR A 131 -5.09 -0.73 -12.62
N ARG A 132 -5.92 -1.41 -13.42
CA ARG A 132 -6.40 -0.86 -14.70
C ARG A 132 -7.07 0.50 -14.51
N ARG A 133 -7.92 0.65 -13.49
CA ARG A 133 -8.60 1.92 -13.18
C ARG A 133 -7.62 3.00 -12.69
N ILE A 134 -6.66 2.64 -11.83
CA ILE A 134 -5.60 3.57 -11.39
C ILE A 134 -4.77 4.03 -12.59
N ARG A 135 -4.35 3.11 -13.46
CA ARG A 135 -3.58 3.41 -14.66
C ARG A 135 -4.31 4.34 -15.62
N GLU A 136 -5.60 4.09 -15.85
CA GLU A 136 -6.44 4.95 -16.68
C GLU A 136 -6.61 6.37 -16.11
N LYS A 137 -6.70 6.51 -14.78
CA LYS A 137 -7.10 7.77 -14.13
C LYS A 137 -5.96 8.58 -13.53
N LEU A 138 -4.90 7.94 -13.05
CA LEU A 138 -3.90 8.55 -12.17
C LEU A 138 -2.47 8.51 -12.73
N ILE A 139 -2.23 7.87 -13.88
CA ILE A 139 -0.89 7.70 -14.44
C ILE A 139 -0.78 8.53 -15.73
N PRO A 140 -0.35 9.80 -15.65
CA PRO A 140 -0.23 10.66 -16.82
C PRO A 140 0.87 10.19 -17.78
N ASN A 141 2.00 9.74 -17.21
CA ASN A 141 3.21 9.34 -17.90
C ASN A 141 3.81 8.12 -17.18
N ALA A 142 4.60 7.32 -17.90
CA ALA A 142 5.27 6.18 -17.28
C ALA A 142 6.18 6.64 -16.13
N GLY A 143 6.08 5.96 -14.98
CA GLY A 143 6.86 6.29 -13.78
C GLY A 143 6.31 7.45 -12.95
N LEU A 144 5.18 8.05 -13.32
CA LEU A 144 4.54 9.13 -12.58
C LEU A 144 3.10 8.74 -12.21
N VAL A 145 2.80 8.72 -10.92
CA VAL A 145 1.47 8.36 -10.40
C VAL A 145 0.96 9.46 -9.46
N PHE A 146 -0.23 9.98 -9.72
CA PHE A 146 -0.93 10.90 -8.83
C PHE A 146 -1.51 10.18 -7.61
N ARG A 147 -1.68 10.89 -6.50
CA ARG A 147 -2.35 10.35 -5.31
C ARG A 147 -3.77 9.90 -5.64
N ASN A 148 -4.54 10.75 -6.29
CA ASN A 148 -5.94 10.51 -6.63
C ASN A 148 -6.45 11.51 -7.68
N GLU A 149 -7.72 11.38 -8.04
CA GLU A 149 -8.36 12.22 -9.05
C GLU A 149 -8.41 13.69 -8.63
N ARG A 150 -8.44 13.99 -7.32
CA ARG A 150 -8.40 15.36 -6.82
C ARG A 150 -7.03 15.99 -7.03
N SER A 151 -5.93 15.29 -6.71
CA SER A 151 -4.56 15.82 -6.94
C SER A 151 -4.29 16.08 -8.42
N LEU A 152 -4.80 15.20 -9.29
CA LEU A 152 -4.74 15.42 -10.74
C LEU A 152 -5.52 16.69 -11.16
N ALA A 153 -6.75 16.83 -10.66
CA ALA A 153 -7.60 17.98 -11.00
C ALA A 153 -7.06 19.32 -10.46
N SER A 154 -6.37 19.31 -9.32
CA SER A 154 -5.72 20.49 -8.74
C SER A 154 -4.37 20.83 -9.37
N ARG A 155 -3.88 20.02 -10.33
CA ARG A 155 -2.55 20.17 -10.96
C ARG A 155 -1.42 20.16 -9.93
N GLU A 156 -1.54 19.31 -8.91
CA GLU A 156 -0.40 18.96 -8.06
C GLU A 156 0.65 18.20 -8.87
N GLY A 157 1.82 17.92 -8.29
CA GLY A 157 2.77 17.00 -8.90
C GLY A 157 2.33 15.54 -8.74
N ALA A 158 2.93 14.65 -9.54
CA ALA A 158 2.83 13.23 -9.31
C ALA A 158 3.59 12.87 -8.03
N PHE A 159 2.97 12.11 -7.14
CA PHE A 159 3.54 11.83 -5.83
C PHE A 159 4.50 10.66 -5.95
N ALA A 160 5.81 10.90 -5.81
CA ALA A 160 6.84 9.95 -6.22
C ALA A 160 6.71 8.58 -5.51
N LEU A 161 6.29 8.56 -4.24
CA LEU A 161 5.99 7.32 -3.51
C LEU A 161 4.92 6.47 -4.20
N CYS A 162 3.89 7.08 -4.78
CA CYS A 162 2.82 6.36 -5.47
C CYS A 162 3.34 5.64 -6.73
N SER A 163 4.32 6.22 -7.42
CA SER A 163 5.02 5.55 -8.53
C SER A 163 5.76 4.30 -8.04
N PHE A 164 6.43 4.39 -6.89
CA PHE A 164 7.12 3.22 -6.33
C PHE A 164 6.16 2.16 -5.78
N TRP A 165 4.95 2.52 -5.33
CA TRP A 165 3.91 1.53 -5.04
C TRP A 165 3.40 0.81 -6.29
N GLU A 166 3.25 1.50 -7.42
CA GLU A 166 2.92 0.83 -8.69
C GLU A 166 4.00 -0.19 -9.04
N ILE A 167 5.27 0.18 -8.96
CA ILE A 167 6.38 -0.71 -9.30
C ILE A 167 6.41 -1.93 -8.38
N ASP A 168 6.27 -1.72 -7.06
CA ASP A 168 6.21 -2.80 -6.07
C ASP A 168 5.01 -3.74 -6.37
N PHE A 169 3.85 -3.17 -6.69
CA PHE A 169 2.67 -3.93 -7.10
C PHE A 169 2.92 -4.77 -8.37
N LEU A 170 3.54 -4.20 -9.40
CA LEU A 170 3.87 -4.91 -10.63
C LEU A 170 4.86 -6.06 -10.36
N ALA A 171 5.91 -5.80 -9.58
CA ALA A 171 6.93 -6.78 -9.21
C ALA A 171 6.35 -7.96 -8.39
N ARG A 172 5.30 -7.71 -7.60
CA ARG A 172 4.57 -8.75 -6.85
C ARG A 172 3.63 -9.61 -7.71
N GLY A 173 3.56 -9.39 -9.02
CA GLY A 173 2.73 -10.17 -9.94
C GLY A 173 1.43 -9.47 -10.36
N GLY A 174 1.27 -8.18 -10.03
CA GLY A 174 0.21 -7.34 -10.57
C GLY A 174 0.35 -7.02 -12.07
N GLY A 175 1.54 -7.25 -12.63
CA GLY A 175 1.83 -7.14 -14.05
C GLY A 175 3.02 -8.01 -14.45
N THR A 176 3.64 -7.69 -15.59
CA THR A 176 4.83 -8.42 -16.06
C THR A 176 6.11 -7.83 -15.46
N LEU A 177 7.17 -8.64 -15.41
CA LEU A 177 8.47 -8.18 -14.93
C LEU A 177 9.03 -7.05 -15.80
N GLU A 178 8.82 -7.10 -17.12
CA GLU A 178 9.24 -6.04 -18.04
C GLU A 178 8.53 -4.72 -17.76
N ALA A 179 7.23 -4.77 -17.43
CA ALA A 179 6.48 -3.58 -17.06
C ALA A 179 7.00 -2.98 -15.74
N ALA A 180 7.33 -3.83 -14.77
CA ALA A 180 7.93 -3.39 -13.50
C ALA A 180 9.29 -2.71 -13.71
N HIS A 181 10.18 -3.29 -14.53
CA HIS A 181 11.46 -2.66 -14.89
C HIS A 181 11.29 -1.34 -15.63
N ALA A 182 10.39 -1.29 -16.61
CA ALA A 182 10.13 -0.08 -17.36
C ALA A 182 9.63 1.04 -16.43
N ALA A 183 8.68 0.74 -15.54
CA ALA A 183 8.20 1.71 -14.57
C ALA A 183 9.32 2.15 -13.60
N PHE A 184 10.14 1.22 -13.10
CA PHE A 184 11.27 1.53 -12.22
C PHE A 184 12.30 2.45 -12.89
N ASN A 185 12.73 2.12 -14.11
CA ASN A 185 13.70 2.93 -14.84
C ASN A 185 13.18 4.35 -15.14
N ASN A 186 11.90 4.47 -15.50
CA ASN A 186 11.29 5.78 -15.73
C ASN A 186 11.19 6.60 -14.44
N ALA A 187 10.75 5.99 -13.33
CA ALA A 187 10.68 6.67 -12.04
C ALA A 187 12.08 7.10 -11.54
N MET A 188 13.09 6.25 -11.72
CA MET A 188 14.46 6.54 -11.31
C MET A 188 15.11 7.70 -12.08
N ALA A 189 14.63 8.02 -13.28
CA ALA A 189 15.14 9.14 -14.08
C ALA A 189 14.84 10.52 -13.45
N TYR A 190 13.92 10.60 -12.49
CA TYR A 190 13.58 11.85 -11.77
C TYR A 190 14.40 12.07 -10.50
N ALA A 191 15.32 11.16 -10.15
CA ALA A 191 16.28 11.41 -9.08
C ALA A 191 17.22 12.55 -9.49
N ASN A 192 17.65 13.36 -8.52
CA ASN A 192 18.70 14.34 -8.79
C ASN A 192 20.08 13.67 -8.99
N ASP A 193 21.11 14.49 -9.21
CA ASP A 193 22.50 14.07 -9.45
C ASP A 193 23.13 13.23 -8.33
N VAL A 194 22.60 13.31 -7.12
CA VAL A 194 23.03 12.50 -5.96
C VAL A 194 22.04 11.40 -5.58
N GLY A 195 21.05 11.12 -6.44
CA GLY A 195 20.08 10.03 -6.26
C GLY A 195 18.94 10.34 -5.27
N LEU A 196 18.70 11.61 -4.96
CA LEU A 196 17.65 12.04 -4.04
C LEU A 196 16.37 12.45 -4.76
N PHE A 197 15.23 12.15 -4.13
CA PHE A 197 13.90 12.53 -4.58
C PHE A 197 13.23 13.55 -3.66
N ALA A 198 12.41 14.41 -4.28
CA ALA A 198 11.40 15.17 -3.57
C ALA A 198 10.13 14.34 -3.33
N GLU A 199 9.14 14.97 -2.73
CA GLU A 199 7.83 14.40 -2.47
C GLU A 199 7.01 14.23 -3.76
N GLU A 200 7.03 15.26 -4.60
CA GLU A 200 6.29 15.34 -5.84
C GLU A 200 7.25 15.59 -7.02
N ILE A 201 6.81 15.19 -8.20
CA ILE A 201 7.48 15.42 -9.48
C ILE A 201 6.48 16.12 -10.39
N ASP A 202 6.87 17.27 -10.95
CA ASP A 202 6.08 17.96 -11.94
C ASP A 202 5.96 17.08 -13.21
N PRO A 203 4.75 16.70 -13.63
CA PRO A 203 4.55 15.80 -14.76
C PRO A 203 4.83 16.43 -16.13
N GLU A 204 4.90 17.75 -16.24
CA GLU A 204 5.14 18.46 -17.49
C GLU A 204 6.64 18.65 -17.76
N ASN A 205 7.42 18.99 -16.73
CA ASN A 205 8.84 19.32 -16.90
C ASN A 205 9.82 18.43 -16.09
N GLY A 206 9.33 17.60 -15.19
CA GLY A 206 10.14 16.70 -14.35
C GLY A 206 10.78 17.36 -13.13
N ASP A 207 10.43 18.61 -12.81
CA ASP A 207 10.97 19.33 -11.67
C ASP A 207 10.59 18.67 -10.34
N ALA A 208 11.51 18.72 -9.38
CA ALA A 208 11.29 18.30 -8.02
C ALA A 208 10.38 19.30 -7.27
N LEU A 209 9.29 18.81 -6.69
CA LEU A 209 8.29 19.62 -5.97
C LEU A 209 8.10 19.13 -4.52
N GLY A 210 7.71 20.04 -3.64
CA GLY A 210 7.37 19.73 -2.25
C GLY A 210 8.57 19.45 -1.35
N ASN A 211 8.38 18.56 -0.37
CA ASN A 211 9.41 18.26 0.64
C ASN A 211 10.66 17.62 0.01
N PHE A 212 11.86 18.04 0.45
CA PHE A 212 13.13 17.50 -0.07
C PHE A 212 14.23 17.40 1.03
N PRO A 213 14.96 16.28 1.12
CA PRO A 213 14.66 14.98 0.50
C PRO A 213 13.47 14.32 1.20
N GLN A 214 12.58 13.66 0.44
CA GLN A 214 11.41 13.01 1.03
C GLN A 214 11.69 11.58 1.47
N GLY A 215 11.74 11.34 2.78
CA GLY A 215 12.08 10.03 3.34
C GLY A 215 11.17 8.89 2.88
N PHE A 216 9.86 9.12 2.79
CA PHE A 216 8.92 8.09 2.34
C PHE A 216 9.14 7.69 0.88
N THR A 217 9.45 8.63 -0.01
CA THR A 217 9.77 8.31 -1.41
C THR A 217 10.95 7.34 -1.49
N HIS A 218 12.01 7.57 -0.71
CA HIS A 218 13.18 6.69 -0.68
C HIS A 218 12.88 5.31 -0.07
N LEU A 219 11.97 5.23 0.91
CA LEU A 219 11.45 3.94 1.37
C LEU A 219 10.71 3.20 0.24
N GLY A 220 9.95 3.93 -0.57
CA GLY A 220 9.31 3.40 -1.78
C GLY A 220 10.33 2.82 -2.76
N VAL A 221 11.41 3.57 -3.07
CA VAL A 221 12.51 3.10 -3.94
C VAL A 221 13.07 1.77 -3.44
N ILE A 222 13.40 1.69 -2.14
CA ILE A 222 13.98 0.48 -1.54
C ILE A 222 13.01 -0.70 -1.64
N ASN A 223 11.75 -0.52 -1.28
CA ASN A 223 10.75 -1.60 -1.31
C ASN A 223 10.49 -2.10 -2.73
N ALA A 224 10.41 -1.20 -3.71
CA ALA A 224 10.25 -1.54 -5.11
C ALA A 224 11.46 -2.32 -5.63
N ALA A 225 12.69 -1.88 -5.33
CA ALA A 225 13.91 -2.55 -5.73
C ALA A 225 14.03 -3.96 -5.13
N VAL A 226 13.71 -4.13 -3.84
CA VAL A 226 13.70 -5.43 -3.17
C VAL A 226 12.67 -6.37 -3.83
N SER A 227 11.45 -5.89 -4.06
CA SER A 227 10.39 -6.73 -4.64
C SER A 227 10.69 -7.12 -6.08
N LEU A 228 11.35 -6.24 -6.84
CA LEU A 228 11.82 -6.52 -8.19
C LEU A 228 12.92 -7.60 -8.17
N HIS A 229 13.92 -7.44 -7.30
CA HIS A 229 14.98 -8.43 -7.12
C HIS A 229 14.43 -9.82 -6.75
N ASP A 230 13.50 -9.86 -5.78
CA ASP A 230 12.85 -11.10 -5.37
C ASP A 230 12.09 -11.77 -6.53
N ARG A 231 11.49 -10.96 -7.43
CA ARG A 231 10.78 -11.47 -8.61
C ARG A 231 11.75 -12.04 -9.64
N GLU A 232 12.84 -11.35 -9.92
CA GLU A 232 13.90 -11.80 -10.84
C GLU A 232 14.48 -13.14 -10.39
N GLU A 233 14.82 -13.28 -9.10
CA GLU A 233 15.41 -14.51 -8.57
C GLU A 233 14.41 -15.67 -8.63
N ARG A 234 13.12 -15.43 -8.35
CA ARG A 234 12.07 -16.46 -8.53
C ARG A 234 11.98 -16.94 -9.98
N GLU A 235 11.95 -16.03 -10.96
CA GLU A 235 11.87 -16.40 -12.38
C GLU A 235 13.14 -17.12 -12.85
N ARG A 236 14.31 -16.70 -12.36
CA ARG A 236 15.58 -17.35 -12.65
C ARG A 236 15.62 -18.80 -12.13
N LEU A 237 15.09 -19.06 -10.94
CA LEU A 237 15.01 -20.40 -10.38
C LEU A 237 14.05 -21.27 -11.19
N LEU A 238 12.87 -20.77 -11.54
CA LEU A 238 11.91 -21.49 -12.38
C LEU A 238 12.48 -21.85 -13.76
N ASN A 239 13.23 -20.94 -14.38
CA ASN A 239 13.88 -21.17 -15.68
C ASN A 239 15.07 -22.15 -15.61
N ARG A 240 15.62 -22.43 -14.42
CA ARG A 240 16.67 -23.45 -14.23
C ARG A 240 16.10 -24.85 -14.01
N GLU A 241 14.86 -24.94 -13.56
CA GLU A 241 14.16 -26.20 -13.27
C GLU A 241 13.36 -26.72 -14.48
N ALA A 242 13.11 -25.86 -15.49
CA ALA A 242 12.41 -26.18 -16.74
C ALA A 242 13.37 -26.66 -17.85
#